data_AF-A0A2T1ADR0-F1
#
_entry.id   AF-A0A2T1ADR0-F1
#
_cell.length_a   1.000
_cell.length_b   1.000
_cell.length_c   1.000
_cell.angle_alpha   90.00
_cell.angle_beta   90.00
_cell.angle_gamma   90.00
#
_symmetry.space_group_name_H-M   'P 1'
#
loop_
_entity.id
_entity.type
_entity.pdbx_description
1 polymer ?
#
loop_
_entity_poly.entity_id
_entity_poly.type
_entity_poly.pdbx_seq_one_letter_code
_entity_poly.pdbx_strand_id
1 'polypeptide(L)'
;MVLSRYRSLGRLKAAIKTNFPGVLDQLWEHYVSDSIVESVFGPPLFRKRAMLLYFSVLRPNYLPVYLLGKEDVSSLVIELHSSSLADFYRTYYASWTEDR
;
A
#
# COMPACT_ATOMS: atom_id res chain seq x y z
N MET A 1 -1.40 12.70 12.95
CA MET A 1 -0.40 11.64 12.70
C MET A 1 -0.93 10.55 11.77
N VAL A 2 -2.12 9.96 12.00
CA VAL A 2 -2.74 8.98 11.08
C VAL A 2 -3.44 9.64 9.88
N LEU A 3 -4.13 10.77 10.08
CA LEU A 3 -4.90 11.47 9.05
C LEU A 3 -4.06 12.05 7.89
N SER A 4 -2.83 12.50 8.17
CA SER A 4 -1.91 12.99 7.12
C SER A 4 -1.45 11.86 6.21
N ARG A 5 -1.20 10.67 6.75
CA ARG A 5 -0.83 9.48 5.98
C ARG A 5 -2.01 8.91 5.21
N TYR A 6 -3.22 9.07 5.75
CA TYR A 6 -4.44 8.78 5.02
C TYR A 6 -4.63 9.68 3.80
N ARG A 7 -4.17 10.94 3.88
CA ARG A 7 -4.05 11.82 2.71
C ARG A 7 -2.96 11.36 1.75
N SER A 8 -1.76 10.97 2.23
CA SER A 8 -0.68 10.45 1.37
C SER A 8 -1.10 9.17 0.63
N LEU A 9 -1.80 8.23 1.29
CA LEU A 9 -2.41 7.06 0.66
C LEU A 9 -3.50 7.45 -0.36
N GLY A 10 -4.30 8.48 -0.06
CA GLY A 10 -5.25 9.05 -1.00
C GLY A 10 -4.60 9.63 -2.24
N ARG A 11 -3.48 10.34 -2.07
CA ARG A 11 -2.66 10.89 -3.17
C ARG A 11 -2.01 9.79 -3.97
N LEU A 12 -1.45 8.76 -3.32
CA LEU A 12 -0.84 7.63 -4.00
C LEU A 12 -1.87 6.88 -4.84
N LYS A 13 -3.06 6.64 -4.29
CA LYS A 13 -4.19 6.07 -5.03
C LYS A 13 -4.54 6.90 -6.27
N ALA A 14 -4.60 8.22 -6.12
CA ALA A 14 -4.93 9.12 -7.22
C ALA A 14 -3.82 9.12 -8.29
N ALA A 15 -2.56 9.23 -7.89
CA ALA A 15 -1.40 9.21 -8.78
C ALA A 15 -1.33 7.91 -9.59
N ILE A 16 -1.50 6.75 -8.95
CA ILE A 16 -1.52 5.47 -9.66
C ILE A 16 -2.75 5.38 -10.57
N LYS A 17 -3.93 5.80 -10.12
CA LYS A 17 -5.14 5.76 -10.97
C LYS A 17 -5.01 6.65 -12.21
N THR A 18 -4.38 7.81 -12.09
CA THR A 18 -4.17 8.77 -13.19
C THR A 18 -3.12 8.28 -14.17
N ASN A 19 -1.96 7.82 -13.68
CA ASN A 19 -0.85 7.42 -14.54
C ASN A 19 -0.98 5.99 -15.07
N PHE A 20 -1.67 5.11 -14.34
CA PHE A 20 -1.73 3.67 -14.56
C PHE A 20 -3.14 3.11 -14.27
N PRO A 21 -4.14 3.45 -15.10
CA PRO A 21 -5.50 3.00 -14.89
C PRO A 21 -5.58 1.45 -14.89
N GLY A 22 -6.30 0.89 -13.92
CA GLY A 22 -6.51 -0.55 -13.78
C GLY A 22 -5.42 -1.32 -13.02
N VAL A 23 -4.22 -0.76 -12.86
CA VAL A 23 -3.10 -1.48 -12.19
C VAL A 23 -3.41 -1.80 -10.73
N LEU A 24 -4.08 -0.91 -10.00
CA LEU A 24 -4.48 -1.20 -8.62
C LEU A 24 -5.50 -2.34 -8.52
N ASP A 25 -6.38 -2.47 -9.52
CA ASP A 25 -7.37 -3.55 -9.54
C ASP A 25 -6.69 -4.89 -9.91
N GLN A 26 -5.72 -4.88 -10.81
CA GLN A 26 -4.90 -6.06 -11.12
C GLN A 26 -4.04 -6.51 -9.94
N LEU A 27 -3.38 -5.58 -9.24
CA LEU A 27 -2.60 -5.89 -8.04
C LEU A 27 -3.48 -6.46 -6.92
N TRP A 28 -4.73 -5.98 -6.83
CA TRP A 28 -5.71 -6.51 -5.90
C TRP A 28 -6.04 -7.96 -6.22
N GLU A 29 -6.49 -8.24 -7.45
CA GLU A 29 -6.88 -9.59 -7.89
C GLU A 29 -5.73 -10.59 -7.78
N HIS A 30 -4.49 -10.14 -7.97
CA HIS A 30 -3.33 -11.02 -8.00
C HIS A 30 -2.77 -11.36 -6.62
N TYR A 31 -2.74 -10.40 -5.68
CA TYR A 31 -1.98 -10.56 -4.43
C TYR A 31 -2.82 -10.53 -3.15
N VAL A 32 -4.08 -10.09 -3.22
CA VAL A 32 -4.87 -9.80 -2.02
C VAL A 32 -6.08 -10.71 -1.96
N SER A 33 -6.05 -11.71 -1.07
CA SER A 33 -7.26 -12.44 -0.70
C SER A 33 -8.08 -11.61 0.31
N ASP A 34 -9.40 -11.78 0.29
CA ASP A 34 -10.31 -11.11 1.24
C ASP A 34 -9.95 -11.40 2.72
N SER A 35 -9.32 -12.54 3.00
CA SER A 35 -8.85 -12.91 4.34
C SER A 35 -7.69 -12.04 4.87
N ILE A 36 -6.78 -11.58 4.01
CA ILE A 36 -5.69 -10.67 4.39
C ILE A 36 -6.26 -9.29 4.75
N VAL A 37 -7.29 -8.89 4.02
CA VAL A 37 -7.92 -7.57 4.12
C VAL A 37 -8.71 -7.42 5.43
N GLU A 38 -9.52 -8.42 5.76
CA GLU A 38 -10.29 -8.43 7.00
C GLU A 38 -9.39 -8.51 8.23
N SER A 39 -8.31 -9.30 8.15
CA SER A 39 -7.38 -9.47 9.27
C SER A 39 -6.53 -8.22 9.56
N VAL A 40 -6.16 -7.45 8.54
CA VAL A 40 -5.15 -6.39 8.70
C VAL A 40 -5.76 -4.99 8.84
N PHE A 41 -6.93 -4.71 8.26
CA PHE A 41 -7.36 -3.32 8.07
C PHE A 41 -8.81 -2.98 8.45
N GLY A 42 -9.56 -3.95 8.97
CA GLY A 42 -10.95 -3.73 9.38
C GLY A 42 -11.91 -3.57 8.19
N PRO A 43 -13.01 -2.82 8.34
CA PRO A 43 -14.16 -2.88 7.42
C PRO A 43 -13.83 -2.63 5.93
N PRO A 44 -14.63 -3.20 5.00
CA PRO A 44 -14.42 -3.13 3.55
C PRO A 44 -14.24 -1.72 2.95
N LEU A 45 -14.71 -0.69 3.65
CA LEU A 45 -14.67 0.70 3.22
C LEU A 45 -13.24 1.25 3.05
N PHE A 46 -12.23 0.62 3.67
CA PHE A 46 -10.83 1.08 3.61
C PHE A 46 -9.91 0.23 2.74
N ARG A 47 -10.45 -0.79 2.05
CA ARG A 47 -9.72 -1.81 1.27
C ARG A 47 -8.62 -1.28 0.35
N LYS A 48 -8.94 -0.34 -0.55
CA LYS A 48 -7.96 0.16 -1.53
C LYS A 48 -6.83 0.97 -0.90
N ARG A 49 -7.07 1.65 0.24
CA ARG A 49 -6.04 2.42 0.96
C ARG A 49 -5.19 1.51 1.84
N ALA A 50 -5.82 0.52 2.46
CA ALA A 50 -5.18 -0.57 3.18
C ALA A 50 -4.17 -1.33 2.30
N MET A 51 -4.57 -1.69 1.09
CA MET A 51 -3.70 -2.35 0.12
C MET A 51 -2.49 -1.49 -0.27
N LEU A 52 -2.68 -0.19 -0.47
CA LEU A 52 -1.56 0.71 -0.73
C LEU A 52 -0.60 0.78 0.44
N LEU A 53 -1.08 0.66 1.67
CA LEU A 53 -0.21 0.55 2.83
C LEU A 53 0.55 -0.78 2.82
N TYR A 54 -0.13 -1.90 2.55
CA TYR A 54 0.53 -3.21 2.38
C TYR A 54 1.67 -3.14 1.35
N PHE A 55 1.39 -2.63 0.15
CA PHE A 55 2.40 -2.53 -0.90
C PHE A 55 3.47 -1.47 -0.64
N SER A 56 3.15 -0.31 -0.07
CA SER A 56 4.18 0.72 0.18
C SER A 56 5.05 0.44 1.41
N VAL A 57 4.53 -0.29 2.39
CA VAL A 57 5.18 -0.48 3.70
C VAL A 57 5.66 -1.90 3.93
N LEU A 58 4.79 -2.90 3.73
CA LEU A 58 5.04 -4.30 4.11
C LEU A 58 5.67 -5.10 2.97
N ARG A 59 5.25 -4.83 1.72
CA ARG A 59 5.70 -5.51 0.51
C ARG A 59 6.01 -4.53 -0.64
N PRO A 60 6.97 -3.59 -0.47
CA PRO A 60 7.40 -2.68 -1.54
C PRO A 60 7.85 -3.42 -2.79
N ASN A 61 8.41 -4.62 -2.65
CA ASN A 61 8.89 -5.43 -3.77
C ASN A 61 7.76 -5.94 -4.68
N TYR A 62 6.50 -5.92 -4.22
CA TYR A 62 5.36 -6.36 -5.02
C TYR A 62 4.77 -5.22 -5.86
N LEU A 63 5.26 -3.98 -5.67
CA LEU A 63 4.95 -2.89 -6.59
C LEU A 63 5.72 -3.12 -7.89
N PRO A 64 5.02 -3.14 -9.03
CA PRO A 64 5.68 -3.22 -10.32
C PRO A 64 6.71 -2.09 -10.48
N VAL A 65 7.91 -2.42 -10.95
CA VAL A 65 9.03 -1.47 -11.09
C VAL A 65 8.65 -0.27 -11.95
N TYR A 66 7.80 -0.46 -12.96
CA TYR A 66 7.31 0.63 -13.82
C TYR A 66 6.48 1.68 -13.05
N LEU A 67 5.82 1.32 -11.94
CA LEU A 67 5.12 2.28 -11.06
C LEU A 67 6.13 3.14 -10.31
N LEU A 68 7.21 2.52 -9.82
CA LEU A 68 8.28 3.20 -9.10
C LEU A 68 9.14 4.08 -10.02
N GLY A 69 9.08 3.87 -11.33
CA GLY A 69 9.69 4.76 -12.33
C GLY A 69 9.00 6.12 -12.48
N LYS A 70 7.80 6.31 -11.90
CA LYS A 70 7.12 7.61 -11.87
C LYS A 70 7.42 8.36 -10.58
N GLU A 71 7.89 9.59 -10.70
CA GLU A 71 8.36 10.41 -9.58
C GLU A 71 7.26 10.72 -8.55
N ASP A 72 6.04 11.00 -9.03
CA ASP A 72 4.88 11.27 -8.18
C ASP A 72 4.42 10.02 -7.39
N VAL A 73 4.58 8.83 -7.96
CA VAL A 73 4.28 7.55 -7.30
C VAL A 73 5.40 7.17 -6.34
N SER A 74 6.66 7.19 -6.78
CA SER A 74 7.81 6.77 -5.98
C SER A 74 8.06 7.66 -4.76
N SER A 75 7.92 8.99 -4.89
CA SER A 75 8.04 9.92 -3.76
C SER A 75 7.02 9.62 -2.65
N LEU A 76 5.78 9.32 -3.02
CA LEU A 76 4.72 8.96 -2.08
C LEU A 76 4.94 7.57 -1.46
N VAL A 77 5.45 6.61 -2.21
CA VAL A 77 5.83 5.28 -1.68
C VAL A 77 6.95 5.42 -0.66
N ILE A 78 8.00 6.21 -0.96
CA ILE A 78 9.10 6.48 -0.04
C ILE A 78 8.60 7.18 1.21
N GLU A 79 7.77 8.22 1.07
CA GLU A 79 7.18 8.96 2.21
C GLU A 79 6.39 8.04 3.15
N LEU A 80 5.63 7.11 2.58
CA LEU A 80 4.86 6.12 3.34
C LEU A 80 5.80 5.10 4.01
N HIS A 81 6.78 4.60 3.27
CA HIS A 81 7.75 3.58 3.71
C HIS A 81 8.68 4.07 4.84
N SER A 82 9.09 5.34 4.82
CA SER A 82 10.04 5.91 5.80
C SER A 82 9.35 6.50 7.04
N SER A 83 8.05 6.27 7.21
CA SER A 83 7.27 6.88 8.29
C SER A 83 7.27 6.04 9.56
N SER A 84 7.16 6.67 10.74
CA SER A 84 7.02 5.96 12.02
C SER A 84 5.77 5.05 12.09
N LEU A 85 4.76 5.34 11.26
CA LEU A 85 3.60 4.48 11.09
C LEU A 85 3.99 3.20 10.33
N ALA A 86 4.87 3.29 9.33
CA ALA A 86 5.42 2.12 8.66
C ALA A 86 6.16 1.21 9.63
N ASP A 87 6.92 1.78 10.57
CA ASP A 87 7.60 0.98 11.60
C ASP A 87 6.62 0.28 12.54
N PHE A 88 5.53 0.96 12.94
CA PHE A 88 4.45 0.34 13.69
C PHE A 88 3.82 -0.84 12.94
N TYR A 89 3.46 -0.65 11.66
CA TYR A 89 2.87 -1.72 10.84
C TYR A 89 3.85 -2.86 10.59
N ARG A 90 5.12 -2.58 10.32
CA ARG A 90 6.15 -3.62 10.20
C ARG A 90 6.30 -4.41 11.49
N THR A 91 6.28 -3.74 12.64
CA THR A 91 6.44 -4.41 13.95
C THR A 91 5.23 -5.28 14.27
N TYR A 92 4.02 -4.77 14.08
CA TYR A 92 2.77 -5.49 14.41
C TYR A 92 2.42 -6.60 13.42
N TYR A 93 2.80 -6.45 12.15
CA TYR A 93 2.48 -7.39 11.08
C TYR A 93 3.74 -8.07 10.49
N ALA A 94 4.85 -8.09 11.24
CA ALA A 94 6.12 -8.70 10.82
C ALA A 94 5.97 -10.17 10.40
N SER A 95 5.12 -10.94 11.09
CA SER A 95 4.84 -12.35 10.80
C SER A 95 4.18 -12.59 9.44
N TRP A 96 3.68 -11.54 8.79
CA TRP A 96 3.14 -11.57 7.43
C TRP A 96 4.15 -11.14 6.38
N THR A 97 5.35 -10.74 6.82
CA THR A 97 6.47 -10.40 5.94
C THR A 97 7.42 -11.58 5.68
N GLU A 98 7.20 -12.72 6.31
CA GLU A 98 7.88 -13.97 5.99
C GLU A 98 7.09 -14.69 4.90
N ASP A 99 7.70 -14.88 3.73
CA ASP A 99 7.12 -15.74 2.70
C ASP A 99 7.02 -17.16 3.27
N ARG A 100 5.79 -17.65 3.45
CA ARG A 100 5.51 -19.08 3.63
C ARG A 100 5.33 -19.74 2.28
#